data_AF-A0A7V7CUI8-F1
#
_entry.id   AF-A0A7V7CUI8-F1
#
_cell.length_a   1.000
_cell.length_b   1.000
_cell.length_c   1.000
_cell.angle_alpha   90.00
_cell.angle_beta   90.00
_cell.angle_gamma   90.00
#
_symmetry.space_group_name_H-M   'P 1'
#
loop_
_entity.id
_entity.type
_entity.pdbx_description
1 polymer ?
#
loop_
_entity_poly.entity_id
_entity_poly.type
_entity_poly.pdbx_seq_one_letter_code
_entity_poly.pdbx_strand_id
1 'polypeptide(L)' 'MLREWIQNIPPSLLRQILADERVQGKLIWRLALDEFARRNSSSAAA' A
#
# COMPACT_ATOMS: atom_id res chain seq x y z
N MET A 1 8.43 -11.49 3.69
CA MET A 1 8.38 -11.48 2.21
C MET A 1 7.31 -10.54 1.65
N LEU A 2 5.99 -10.75 1.88
CA LEU A 2 4.95 -9.91 1.25
C LEU A 2 4.91 -8.46 1.79
N ARG A 3 5.06 -8.27 3.11
CA ARG A 3 5.09 -6.93 3.73
C ARG A 3 6.27 -6.09 3.21
N GLU A 4 7.47 -6.66 3.20
CA GLU A 4 8.67 -5.96 2.71
C GLU A 4 8.53 -5.64 1.22
N TRP A 5 7.95 -6.54 0.42
CA TRP A 5 7.66 -6.25 -0.98
C TRP A 5 6.73 -5.04 -1.13
N ILE A 6 5.62 -4.98 -0.38
CA ILE A 6 4.68 -3.84 -0.41
C ILE A 6 5.35 -2.52 0.00
N GLN A 7 6.29 -2.58 0.96
CA GLN A 7 7.04 -1.40 1.39
C GLN A 7 7.99 -0.86 0.30
N ASN A 8 8.41 -1.70 -0.64
CA ASN A 8 9.39 -1.33 -1.68
C ASN A 8 8.78 -1.08 -3.07
N ILE A 9 7.48 -1.35 -3.27
CA ILE A 9 6.85 -1.08 -4.58
C ILE A 9 6.60 0.42 -4.82
N PRO A 10 6.60 0.85 -6.09
CA PRO A 10 6.33 2.24 -6.44
C PRO A 10 4.90 2.68 -6.05
N PRO A 11 4.68 3.98 -5.78
CA PRO A 11 3.36 4.50 -5.41
C PRO A 11 2.26 4.28 -6.45
N SER A 12 2.62 4.12 -7.73
CA SER A 12 1.68 3.80 -8.81
C SER A 12 1.12 2.38 -8.66
N LEU A 13 1.99 1.39 -8.43
CA LEU A 13 1.58 0.00 -8.19
C LEU A 13 0.81 -0.13 -6.88
N LEU A 14 1.22 0.59 -5.84
CA LEU A 14 0.50 0.62 -4.57
C LEU A 14 -0.94 1.11 -4.75
N ARG A 15 -1.14 2.18 -5.55
CA ARG A 15 -2.48 2.69 -5.89
C ARG A 15 -3.29 1.71 -6.74
N GLN A 16 -2.66 0.99 -7.66
CA GLN A 16 -3.34 -0.05 -8.45
C GLN A 16 -3.86 -1.19 -7.56
N ILE A 17 -3.07 -1.66 -6.59
CA ILE A 17 -3.50 -2.69 -5.63
C ILE A 17 -4.70 -2.20 -4.82
N LEU A 18 -4.71 -0.94 -4.40
CA LEU A 18 -5.81 -0.37 -3.62
C LEU A 18 -7.10 -0.21 -4.43
N ALA A 19 -7.00 0.03 -5.74
CA ALA A 19 -8.12 0.21 -6.65
C ALA A 19 -8.67 -1.12 -7.20
N ASP A 20 -7.96 -2.24 -7.01
CA ASP A 20 -8.41 -3.56 -7.51
C ASP A 20 -9.39 -4.21 -6.51
N GLU A 21 -10.68 -4.23 -6.90
CA GLU A 21 -11.76 -4.84 -6.13
C GLU A 21 -11.54 -6.34 -5.86
N ARG A 22 -10.80 -7.05 -6.73
CA ARG A 22 -10.55 -8.51 -6.60
C ARG A 22 -9.64 -8.82 -5.42
N VAL A 23 -8.85 -7.86 -4.98
CA VAL A 23 -7.95 -8.00 -3.83
C VAL A 23 -8.47 -7.30 -2.58
N GLN A 24 -9.58 -6.56 -2.68
CA GLN A 24 -10.20 -5.89 -1.56
C GLN A 24 -10.51 -6.88 -0.43
N GLY A 25 -10.18 -6.50 0.80
CA GLY A 25 -10.33 -7.34 1.99
C GLY A 25 -9.27 -8.44 2.16
N LYS A 26 -8.47 -8.75 1.12
CA LYS A 26 -7.35 -9.69 1.23
C LYS A 26 -6.16 -9.08 1.96
N LEU A 27 -5.24 -9.94 2.39
CA LEU A 27 -4.02 -9.53 3.11
C LEU A 27 -3.19 -8.49 2.31
N ILE A 28 -3.02 -8.70 1.00
CA ILE A 28 -2.26 -7.77 0.15
C ILE A 28 -2.87 -6.36 0.13
N TRP A 29 -4.20 -6.25 0.11
CA TRP A 29 -4.90 -4.97 0.13
C TRP A 29 -4.81 -4.27 1.49
N ARG A 30 -4.95 -5.03 2.59
CA ARG A 30 -4.76 -4.48 3.95
C ARG A 30 -3.34 -3.94 4.16
N LEU A 31 -2.34 -4.70 3.73
CA LEU A 31 -0.94 -4.27 3.82
C LEU A 31 -0.66 -3.05 2.92
N ALA A 32 -1.29 -2.98 1.74
CA ALA A 32 -1.20 -1.82 0.87
C ALA A 32 -1.84 -0.56 1.49
N LEU A 33 -2.96 -0.71 2.20
CA LEU A 33 -3.60 0.39 2.93
C LEU A 33 -2.69 0.94 4.03
N ASP A 34 -2.13 0.05 4.85
CA ASP A 34 -1.20 0.43 5.93
C ASP A 34 -0.01 1.21 5.37
N GLU A 35 0.55 0.73 4.26
CA GLU A 35 1.72 1.36 3.64
C GLU A 35 1.36 2.70 2.99
N PHE A 36 0.21 2.80 2.33
CA PHE A 36 -0.28 4.04 1.76
C PHE A 36 -0.51 5.11 2.84
N ALA A 37 -1.14 4.73 3.95
CA ALA A 37 -1.32 5.62 5.10
C ALA A 37 0.05 6.07 5.66
N ARG A 38 0.99 5.13 5.84
CA ARG A 38 2.34 5.43 6.33
C ARG A 38 3.08 6.45 5.46
N ARG A 39 3.05 6.27 4.13
CA ARG A 39 3.72 7.18 3.17
C ARG A 39 3.11 8.58 3.18
N ASN A 40 1.78 8.69 3.29
CA ASN A 40 1.11 9.99 3.34
C ASN A 40 1.32 10.70 4.67
N SER A 41 1.32 9.98 5.80
CA SER A 41 1.63 10.57 7.11
C SER A 41 3.09 11.03 7.20
N SER A 42 4.02 10.29 6.58
CA SER A 42 5.42 10.70 6.52
C SER A 42 5.64 11.93 5.63
N SER A 43 4.82 12.11 4.59
CA SER A 43 4.86 13.30 3.73
C SER A 43 4.29 14.55 4.42
N ALA A 44 3.48 14.40 5.47
CA ALA A 44 2.91 15.51 6.22
C ALA A 44 3.85 16.10 7.29
N ALA A 45 5.01 15.47 7.52
CA ALA A 45 5.97 15.84 8.55
C ALA A 45 7.26 16.51 8.02
N ALA A 46 7.30 16.89 6.74
CA ALA A 46 8.44 17.53 6.08
C ALA A 46 8.11 18.96 5.63
#